data_AF-A0A9E3EUU4-F1
#
_entry.id   AF-A0A9E3EUU4-F1
#
_cell.length_a   1.000
_cell.length_b   1.000
_cell.length_c   1.000
_cell.angle_alpha   90.00
_cell.angle_beta   90.00
_cell.angle_gamma   90.00
#
_symmetry.space_group_name_H-M   'P 1'
#
loop_
_entity.id
_entity.type
_entity.pdbx_description
1 polymer ?
#
loop_
_entity_poly.entity_id
_entity_poly.type
_entity_poly.pdbx_seq_one_letter_code
_entity_poly.pdbx_strand_id
1 'polypeptide(L)'
;MSMDEATRRALDAGREQADEVLEFRAKALRKRAAVFARQPLSLVADEVAAAAATPMPPVLAAAAASMGSLVAEGDSWFDYPWTDVLRMLEDEHGYDVDSVAHKGDRVEEMAYGGGQLEEFTRRIEKLLRKGRPPKAILLSGGGNDIAGSEFAMLLNHAASAMPGLNEQVVAGVVDERIRLAYVYILSAVTRICEKWLQQPLPILVHGYDYPVPDGRGFMGGWGFLPGPWLEPGFREKGFTRLEDRKALMKRLIDRFNTMLAQVAALQEFPHVRYVDLRNTLSSGADYKKFWDNELHPTPRGFGLVADRFVAALTKLT
;
A
#
# COMPACT_ATOMS: atom_id res chain seq x y z
N MET A 1 5.80 6.51 -27.30
CA MET A 1 4.96 7.74 -27.36
C MET A 1 5.60 8.76 -26.44
N SER A 2 5.57 10.06 -26.75
CA SER A 2 6.05 11.06 -25.80
C SER A 2 5.14 11.10 -24.58
N MET A 3 5.71 11.18 -23.38
CA MET A 3 4.97 11.32 -22.13
C MET A 3 4.09 12.59 -22.16
N ASP A 4 2.82 12.45 -21.75
CA ASP A 4 1.88 13.56 -21.69
C ASP A 4 2.28 14.60 -20.64
N GLU A 5 1.73 15.81 -20.78
CA GLU A 5 2.10 16.93 -19.92
C GLU A 5 1.71 16.73 -18.46
N ALA A 6 0.55 16.11 -18.18
CA ALA A 6 0.10 15.90 -16.81
C ALA A 6 1.01 14.90 -16.09
N THR A 7 1.40 13.81 -16.75
CA THR A 7 2.36 12.84 -16.22
C THR A 7 3.71 13.50 -15.92
N ARG A 8 4.22 14.35 -16.82
CA ARG A 8 5.47 15.10 -16.58
C ARG A 8 5.36 16.00 -15.35
N ARG A 9 4.27 16.77 -15.22
CA ARG A 9 4.03 17.63 -14.07
C ARG A 9 3.93 16.84 -12.77
N ALA A 10 3.29 15.67 -12.78
CA ALA A 10 3.22 14.80 -11.61
C ALA A 10 4.60 14.27 -11.18
N LEU A 11 5.44 13.88 -12.13
CA LEU A 11 6.83 13.48 -11.86
C LEU A 11 7.64 14.62 -11.23
N ASP A 12 7.57 15.82 -11.82
CA ASP A 12 8.31 16.99 -11.36
C ASP A 12 7.85 17.42 -9.97
N ALA A 13 6.53 17.46 -9.74
CA ALA A 13 5.96 17.82 -8.45
C ALA A 13 6.32 16.80 -7.34
N GLY A 14 6.32 15.50 -7.64
CA GLY A 14 6.76 14.48 -6.69
C GLY A 14 8.24 14.65 -6.29
N ARG A 15 9.10 15.02 -7.24
CA ARG A 15 10.53 15.32 -6.96
C ARG A 15 10.69 16.56 -6.09
N GLU A 16 9.92 17.61 -6.38
CA GLU A 16 9.92 18.85 -5.60
C GLU A 16 9.51 18.59 -4.15
N GLN A 17 8.40 17.88 -3.93
CA GLN A 17 7.96 17.52 -2.58
C GLN A 17 8.99 16.65 -1.85
N ALA A 18 9.62 15.70 -2.54
CA ALA A 18 10.71 14.92 -1.96
C ALA A 18 11.87 15.79 -1.52
N ASP A 19 12.30 16.76 -2.33
CA ASP A 19 13.38 17.68 -1.97
C ASP A 19 12.99 18.56 -0.75
N GLU A 20 11.75 19.05 -0.67
CA GLU A 20 11.23 19.77 0.50
C GLU A 20 11.23 18.92 1.78
N VAL A 21 10.75 17.67 1.69
CA VAL A 21 10.75 16.72 2.80
C VAL A 21 12.19 16.45 3.24
N LEU A 22 13.11 16.20 2.31
CA LEU A 22 14.51 15.97 2.61
C LEU A 22 15.17 17.15 3.32
N GLU A 23 14.88 18.39 2.91
CA GLU A 23 15.36 19.58 3.60
C GLU A 23 14.84 19.68 5.04
N PHE A 24 13.55 19.44 5.23
CA PHE A 24 12.93 19.39 6.54
C PHE A 24 13.57 18.32 7.42
N ARG A 25 13.69 17.11 6.89
CA ARG A 25 14.31 15.96 7.55
C ARG A 25 15.78 16.21 7.89
N ALA A 26 16.55 16.83 7.01
CA ALA A 26 17.95 17.19 7.28
C ALA A 26 18.07 18.14 8.47
N LYS A 27 17.16 19.11 8.63
CA LYS A 27 17.10 19.98 9.82
C LYS A 27 16.80 19.16 11.07
N ALA A 28 15.86 18.21 11.01
CA ALA A 28 15.55 17.32 12.14
C ALA A 28 16.72 16.41 12.53
N LEU A 29 17.45 15.86 11.55
CA LEU A 29 18.64 15.03 11.78
C LEU A 29 19.78 15.82 12.42
N ARG A 30 20.02 17.08 12.00
CA ARG A 30 21.00 17.97 12.66
C ARG A 30 20.65 18.24 14.11
N LYS A 31 19.36 18.50 14.41
CA LYS A 31 18.88 18.66 15.79
C LYS A 31 19.15 17.40 16.61
N ARG A 32 18.88 16.22 16.06
CA ARG A 32 19.17 14.93 16.70
C ARG A 32 20.67 14.74 16.95
N ALA A 33 21.53 15.05 15.98
CA ALA A 33 22.98 14.96 16.14
C ALA A 33 23.49 15.88 17.26
N ALA A 34 22.92 17.09 17.40
CA ALA A 34 23.27 18.03 18.45
C ALA A 34 22.91 17.53 19.88
N VAL A 35 21.91 16.65 20.02
CA VAL A 35 21.59 16.02 21.33
C VAL A 35 22.76 15.17 21.80
N PHE A 36 23.31 14.32 20.92
CA PHE A 36 24.43 13.45 21.25
C PHE A 36 25.76 14.20 21.43
N ALA A 37 25.89 15.41 20.88
CA ALA A 37 27.04 16.27 21.16
C ALA A 37 26.99 16.90 22.57
N ARG A 38 25.80 17.01 23.17
CA ARG A 38 25.58 17.65 24.48
C ARG A 38 25.43 16.68 25.64
N GLN A 39 25.03 15.44 25.37
CA GLN A 39 24.96 14.35 26.35
C GLN A 39 25.95 13.26 25.95
N PRO A 40 27.02 13.02 26.73
CA PRO A 40 27.96 11.94 26.42
C PRO A 40 27.21 10.62 26.41
N LEU A 41 27.26 9.92 25.28
CA LEU A 41 26.63 8.62 25.04
C LEU A 41 27.01 7.55 26.06
N SER A 42 28.10 7.73 26.82
CA SER A 42 28.68 6.72 27.71
C SER A 42 27.71 6.20 28.76
N LEU A 43 26.89 7.04 29.39
CA LEU A 43 25.97 6.59 30.45
C LEU A 43 24.81 5.73 29.92
N VAL A 44 24.25 6.07 28.75
CA VAL A 44 23.16 5.30 28.13
C VAL A 44 23.70 4.10 27.36
N ALA A 45 24.89 4.21 26.76
CA ALA A 45 25.52 3.13 26.03
C ALA A 45 25.88 1.96 26.96
N ASP A 46 26.35 2.23 28.18
CA ASP A 46 26.67 1.19 29.15
C ASP A 46 25.40 0.44 29.63
N GLU A 47 24.29 1.14 29.87
CA GLU A 47 23.00 0.52 30.21
C GLU A 47 22.41 -0.29 29.04
N VAL A 48 22.46 0.26 27.82
CA VAL A 48 21.97 -0.43 26.61
C VAL A 48 22.87 -1.62 26.27
N ALA A 49 24.19 -1.51 26.45
CA ALA A 49 25.13 -2.60 26.24
C ALA A 49 24.96 -3.71 27.30
N ALA A 50 24.74 -3.35 28.57
CA ALA A 50 24.42 -4.31 29.63
C ALA A 50 23.09 -5.03 29.35
N ALA A 51 22.07 -4.32 28.87
CA ALA A 51 20.82 -4.93 28.42
C ALA A 51 21.03 -5.85 27.21
N ALA A 52 21.86 -5.45 26.24
CA ALA A 52 22.20 -6.26 25.07
C ALA A 52 23.05 -7.50 25.41
N ALA A 53 23.78 -7.49 26.53
CA ALA A 53 24.55 -8.64 27.02
C ALA A 53 23.68 -9.69 27.72
N THR A 54 22.41 -9.38 28.02
CA THR A 54 21.46 -10.35 28.56
C THR A 54 21.12 -11.38 27.47
N PRO A 55 21.22 -12.69 27.73
CA PRO A 55 20.92 -13.71 26.73
C PRO A 55 19.48 -13.55 26.25
N MET A 56 19.29 -13.51 24.93
CA MET A 56 17.93 -13.50 24.37
C MET A 56 17.20 -14.79 24.74
N PRO A 57 15.90 -14.73 25.07
CA PRO A 57 15.06 -15.91 25.18
C PRO A 57 15.19 -16.81 23.95
N PRO A 58 15.23 -18.15 24.08
CA PRO A 58 15.49 -19.07 22.96
C PRO A 58 14.56 -18.87 21.76
N VAL A 59 13.29 -18.56 22.00
CA VAL A 59 12.30 -18.30 20.94
C VAL A 59 12.66 -17.05 20.14
N LEU A 60 13.10 -15.97 20.81
CA LEU A 60 13.54 -14.74 20.14
C LEU A 60 14.88 -14.95 19.42
N ALA A 61 15.79 -15.72 20.00
CA ALA A 61 17.05 -16.07 19.35
C ALA A 61 16.83 -16.90 18.08
N ALA A 62 15.89 -17.85 18.10
CA ALA A 62 15.52 -18.65 16.92
C ALA A 62 14.86 -17.81 15.81
N ALA A 63 14.19 -16.72 16.17
CA ALA A 63 13.54 -15.79 15.25
C ALA A 63 14.38 -14.54 14.92
N ALA A 64 15.67 -14.51 15.29
CA ALA A 64 16.50 -13.31 15.11
C ALA A 64 16.97 -13.06 13.66
N ALA A 65 16.88 -14.07 12.80
CA ALA A 65 17.27 -13.97 11.40
C ALA A 65 16.17 -13.26 10.59
N SER A 66 16.56 -12.50 9.57
CA SER A 66 15.65 -11.73 8.74
C SER A 66 15.97 -11.91 7.25
N MET A 67 14.93 -12.02 6.43
CA MET A 67 14.99 -12.08 4.97
C MET A 67 15.20 -10.70 4.32
N GLY A 68 15.29 -9.66 5.15
CA GLY A 68 15.51 -8.27 4.79
C GLY A 68 14.45 -7.36 5.41
N SER A 69 14.80 -6.08 5.57
CA SER A 69 13.86 -5.07 6.04
C SER A 69 13.06 -4.49 4.87
N LEU A 70 11.77 -4.30 5.05
CA LEU A 70 10.85 -3.68 4.10
C LEU A 70 10.31 -2.38 4.70
N VAL A 71 10.01 -1.40 3.86
CA VAL A 71 9.25 -0.21 4.27
C VAL A 71 7.95 -0.18 3.49
N ALA A 72 6.83 -0.01 4.19
CA ALA A 72 5.51 -0.07 3.58
C ALA A 72 4.71 1.20 3.80
N GLU A 73 3.93 1.56 2.78
CA GLU A 73 2.87 2.55 2.82
C GLU A 73 1.63 1.95 2.16
N GLY A 74 0.45 2.35 2.64
CA GLY A 74 -0.78 1.98 1.98
C GLY A 74 -2.00 1.92 2.86
N ASP A 75 -2.92 1.04 2.49
CA ASP A 75 -4.29 1.02 2.98
C ASP A 75 -4.59 -0.21 3.85
N SER A 76 -5.87 -0.59 3.92
CA SER A 76 -6.34 -1.72 4.73
C SER A 76 -5.83 -3.07 4.27
N TRP A 77 -5.22 -3.24 3.09
CA TRP A 77 -4.54 -4.51 2.77
C TRP A 77 -3.18 -4.63 3.47
N PHE A 78 -2.65 -3.51 3.99
CA PHE A 78 -1.40 -3.41 4.75
C PHE A 78 -1.59 -2.95 6.23
N ASP A 79 -2.81 -2.59 6.64
CA ASP A 79 -3.16 -2.24 8.04
C ASP A 79 -4.59 -2.71 8.39
N TYR A 80 -4.85 -4.03 8.26
CA TYR A 80 -6.15 -4.58 8.64
C TYR A 80 -6.14 -5.09 10.09
N PRO A 81 -7.24 -4.97 10.85
CA PRO A 81 -7.30 -5.55 12.18
C PRO A 81 -6.92 -7.03 12.21
N TRP A 82 -6.08 -7.39 13.17
CA TRP A 82 -5.54 -8.73 13.44
C TRP A 82 -4.59 -9.30 12.41
N THR A 83 -4.88 -9.23 11.12
CA THR A 83 -3.98 -9.75 10.09
C THR A 83 -4.15 -9.03 8.77
N ASP A 84 -3.03 -8.83 8.09
CA ASP A 84 -2.93 -8.23 6.77
C ASP A 84 -1.70 -8.82 6.04
N VAL A 85 -1.39 -8.29 4.86
CA VAL A 85 -0.23 -8.77 4.08
C VAL A 85 1.09 -8.52 4.79
N LEU A 86 1.26 -7.37 5.46
CA LEU A 86 2.53 -7.03 6.10
C LEU A 86 2.79 -7.96 7.28
N ARG A 87 1.76 -8.22 8.09
CA ARG A 87 1.85 -9.17 9.18
C ARG A 87 2.20 -10.57 8.69
N MET A 88 1.64 -11.02 7.57
CA MET A 88 1.98 -12.32 6.97
C MET A 88 3.45 -12.36 6.50
N LEU A 89 3.95 -11.26 5.92
CA LEU A 89 5.36 -11.15 5.54
C LEU A 89 6.31 -11.21 6.74
N GLU A 90 5.91 -10.64 7.89
CA GLU A 90 6.68 -10.70 9.13
C GLU A 90 6.60 -12.09 9.78
N ASP A 91 5.38 -12.52 10.13
CA ASP A 91 5.15 -13.69 10.97
C ASP A 91 5.39 -15.02 10.23
N GLU A 92 5.12 -15.08 8.92
CA GLU A 92 5.18 -16.34 8.13
C GLU A 92 6.35 -16.40 7.12
N HIS A 93 6.93 -15.25 6.76
CA HIS A 93 8.00 -15.19 5.76
C HIS A 93 9.31 -14.55 6.25
N GLY A 94 9.37 -14.10 7.50
CA GLY A 94 10.60 -13.68 8.17
C GLY A 94 11.21 -12.39 7.63
N TYR A 95 10.41 -11.48 7.07
CA TYR A 95 10.84 -10.11 6.79
C TYR A 95 10.67 -9.24 8.04
N ASP A 96 11.45 -8.15 8.15
CA ASP A 96 11.15 -7.08 9.12
C ASP A 96 10.39 -5.97 8.39
N VAL A 97 9.26 -5.47 8.90
CA VAL A 97 8.49 -4.41 8.22
C VAL A 97 8.39 -3.15 9.08
N ASP A 98 8.87 -2.01 8.57
CA ASP A 98 8.57 -0.69 9.12
C ASP A 98 7.47 -0.04 8.25
N SER A 99 6.25 0.10 8.78
CA SER A 99 5.09 0.59 8.01
C SER A 99 4.59 1.97 8.46
N VAL A 100 4.09 2.76 7.50
CA VAL A 100 3.23 3.93 7.70
C VAL A 100 1.85 3.74 7.05
N ALA A 101 1.52 2.51 6.63
CA ALA A 101 0.21 2.18 6.09
C ALA A 101 -0.89 2.42 7.13
N HIS A 102 -2.04 2.86 6.66
CA HIS A 102 -3.19 3.13 7.49
C HIS A 102 -4.48 2.80 6.74
N LYS A 103 -5.35 1.99 7.35
CA LYS A 103 -6.64 1.65 6.73
C LYS A 103 -7.50 2.87 6.47
N GLY A 104 -8.09 2.91 5.28
CA GLY A 104 -8.94 4.01 4.83
C GLY A 104 -8.20 5.05 3.99
N ASP A 105 -6.87 5.01 3.94
CA ASP A 105 -6.09 5.94 3.14
C ASP A 105 -6.39 5.77 1.65
N ARG A 106 -6.58 6.91 0.97
CA ARG A 106 -6.74 7.01 -0.48
C ARG A 106 -5.41 7.36 -1.10
N VAL A 107 -5.18 6.92 -2.33
CA VAL A 107 -3.90 7.25 -2.99
C VAL A 107 -3.73 8.75 -3.22
N GLU A 108 -4.83 9.47 -3.41
CA GLU A 108 -4.81 10.92 -3.53
C GLU A 108 -4.36 11.59 -2.22
N GLU A 109 -4.82 11.08 -1.07
CA GLU A 109 -4.38 11.57 0.25
C GLU A 109 -2.93 11.18 0.54
N MET A 110 -2.49 9.98 0.14
CA MET A 110 -1.08 9.59 0.29
C MET A 110 -0.15 10.48 -0.56
N ALA A 111 -0.60 10.90 -1.74
CA ALA A 111 0.17 11.78 -2.62
C ALA A 111 0.21 13.23 -2.10
N TYR A 112 -0.95 13.78 -1.73
CA TYR A 112 -1.09 15.23 -1.52
C TYR A 112 -1.38 15.62 -0.07
N GLY A 113 -1.73 14.65 0.77
CA GLY A 113 -1.89 14.79 2.21
C GLY A 113 -0.55 15.09 2.86
N GLY A 114 -0.54 16.12 3.70
CA GLY A 114 0.68 16.57 4.37
C GLY A 114 1.21 15.53 5.37
N GLY A 115 2.52 15.33 5.40
CA GLY A 115 3.21 14.60 6.48
C GLY A 115 3.40 13.09 6.27
N GLN A 116 2.63 12.44 5.40
CA GLN A 116 2.76 11.00 5.19
C GLN A 116 4.12 10.63 4.57
N LEU A 117 4.52 11.32 3.50
CA LEU A 117 5.85 11.16 2.89
C LEU A 117 7.00 11.48 3.87
N GLU A 118 6.77 12.39 4.82
CA GLU A 118 7.74 12.75 5.86
C GLU A 118 7.95 11.61 6.86
N GLU A 119 6.84 11.01 7.33
CA GLU A 119 6.88 9.82 8.20
C GLU A 119 7.43 8.59 7.46
N PHE A 120 7.10 8.40 6.19
CA PHE A 120 7.68 7.37 5.34
C PHE A 120 9.21 7.53 5.24
N THR A 121 9.68 8.73 4.92
CA THR A 121 11.12 9.06 4.85
C THR A 121 11.81 8.78 6.18
N ARG A 122 11.16 9.12 7.30
CA ARG A 122 11.67 8.87 8.64
C ARG A 122 11.88 7.37 8.93
N ARG A 123 11.06 6.46 8.37
CA ARG A 123 11.27 4.99 8.48
C ARG A 123 12.50 4.54 7.72
N ILE A 124 12.70 5.01 6.49
CA ILE A 124 13.92 4.75 5.71
C ILE A 124 15.15 5.20 6.50
N GLU A 125 15.17 6.44 6.99
CA GLU A 125 16.32 6.94 7.74
C GLU A 125 16.60 6.15 9.04
N LYS A 126 15.55 5.67 9.72
CA LYS A 126 15.69 4.85 10.94
C LYS A 126 16.43 3.55 10.63
N LEU A 127 16.09 2.92 9.51
CA LEU A 127 16.74 1.71 9.03
C LEU A 127 18.18 1.97 8.58
N LEU A 128 18.43 3.05 7.83
CA LEU A 128 19.78 3.46 7.42
C LEU A 128 20.70 3.73 8.62
N ARG A 129 20.23 4.43 9.65
CA ARG A 129 21.00 4.66 10.87
C ARG A 129 21.34 3.39 11.65
N LYS A 130 20.55 2.32 11.48
CA LYS A 130 20.82 1.00 12.06
C LYS A 130 21.74 0.13 11.19
N GLY A 131 22.22 0.65 10.06
CA GLY A 131 23.02 -0.12 9.10
C GLY A 131 22.24 -1.23 8.40
N ARG A 132 20.90 -1.11 8.34
CA ARG A 132 19.99 -2.09 7.73
C ARG A 132 19.16 -1.42 6.64
N PRO A 133 19.76 -1.02 5.50
CA PRO A 133 18.99 -0.39 4.42
C PRO A 133 17.82 -1.28 3.98
N PRO A 134 16.66 -0.71 3.63
CA PRO A 134 15.52 -1.50 3.17
C PRO A 134 15.89 -2.29 1.91
N LYS A 135 15.43 -3.54 1.85
CA LYS A 135 15.51 -4.40 0.67
C LYS A 135 14.57 -3.94 -0.43
N ALA A 136 13.36 -3.52 -0.06
CA ALA A 136 12.35 -3.04 -0.98
C ALA A 136 11.34 -2.14 -0.25
N ILE A 137 10.58 -1.41 -1.04
CA ILE A 137 9.43 -0.63 -0.60
C ILE A 137 8.15 -1.31 -1.10
N LEU A 138 7.12 -1.36 -0.27
CA LEU A 138 5.80 -1.85 -0.64
C LEU A 138 4.80 -0.70 -0.64
N LEU A 139 3.96 -0.62 -1.68
CA LEU A 139 2.92 0.39 -1.79
C LEU A 139 1.57 -0.26 -2.14
N SER A 140 0.61 -0.13 -1.22
CA SER A 140 -0.81 -0.48 -1.42
C SER A 140 -1.63 0.80 -1.53
N GLY A 141 -2.67 0.85 -2.37
CA GLY A 141 -3.54 2.02 -2.40
C GLY A 141 -4.47 2.07 -3.60
N GLY A 142 -5.53 2.87 -3.52
CA GLY A 142 -6.51 3.05 -4.58
C GLY A 142 -7.83 2.32 -4.33
N GLY A 143 -7.88 1.35 -3.41
CA GLY A 143 -9.12 0.64 -3.05
C GLY A 143 -10.16 1.57 -2.43
N ASN A 144 -9.73 2.45 -1.51
CA ASN A 144 -10.60 3.44 -0.86
C ASN A 144 -11.04 4.58 -1.79
N ASP A 145 -10.40 4.74 -2.96
CA ASP A 145 -10.79 5.70 -3.99
C ASP A 145 -11.97 5.17 -4.84
N ILE A 146 -12.21 3.85 -4.82
CA ILE A 146 -13.24 3.17 -5.61
C ILE A 146 -14.19 2.30 -4.77
N ALA A 147 -14.16 2.44 -3.45
CA ALA A 147 -15.03 1.74 -2.49
C ALA A 147 -15.59 2.75 -1.48
N GLY A 148 -16.53 2.32 -0.63
CA GLY A 148 -17.10 3.17 0.41
C GLY A 148 -18.08 4.21 -0.15
N SER A 149 -18.02 5.43 0.37
CA SER A 149 -18.93 6.53 -0.03
C SER A 149 -18.76 6.93 -1.50
N GLU A 150 -17.60 6.68 -2.08
CA GLU A 150 -17.23 7.06 -3.45
C GLU A 150 -17.82 6.07 -4.45
N PHE A 151 -18.07 4.83 -4.04
CA PHE A 151 -18.38 3.75 -4.97
C PHE A 151 -19.62 3.99 -5.82
N ALA A 152 -20.70 4.51 -5.21
CA ALA A 152 -21.96 4.70 -5.91
C ALA A 152 -21.82 5.65 -7.11
N MET A 153 -20.94 6.66 -7.04
CA MET A 153 -20.77 7.63 -8.12
C MET A 153 -20.18 7.00 -9.39
N LEU A 154 -19.46 5.88 -9.25
CA LEU A 154 -18.85 5.15 -10.37
C LEU A 154 -19.88 4.37 -11.19
N LEU A 155 -21.13 4.30 -10.73
CA LEU A 155 -22.19 3.51 -11.31
C LEU A 155 -23.33 4.41 -11.81
N ASN A 156 -23.81 4.13 -13.02
CA ASN A 156 -25.13 4.55 -13.46
C ASN A 156 -26.21 3.63 -12.87
N HIS A 157 -27.39 4.18 -12.60
CA HIS A 157 -28.51 3.40 -12.07
C HIS A 157 -28.92 2.28 -13.05
N ALA A 158 -29.27 1.10 -12.53
CA ALA A 158 -29.62 -0.10 -13.30
C ALA A 158 -30.83 0.11 -14.23
N ALA A 159 -31.73 1.03 -13.87
CA ALA A 159 -32.89 1.43 -14.69
C ALA A 159 -32.62 2.60 -15.65
N SER A 160 -31.39 3.13 -15.70
CA SER A 160 -31.05 4.22 -16.63
C SER A 160 -30.85 3.70 -18.05
N ALA A 161 -30.74 4.62 -19.02
CA ALA A 161 -30.45 4.29 -20.41
C ALA A 161 -29.04 3.68 -20.63
N MET A 162 -28.13 3.81 -19.65
CA MET A 162 -26.74 3.34 -19.73
C MET A 162 -26.34 2.66 -18.41
N PRO A 163 -26.93 1.50 -18.05
CA PRO A 163 -26.70 0.86 -16.76
C PRO A 163 -25.27 0.29 -16.64
N GLY A 164 -24.72 0.31 -15.42
CA GLY A 164 -23.43 -0.30 -15.08
C GLY A 164 -22.41 0.75 -14.66
N LEU A 165 -21.13 0.49 -14.92
CA LEU A 165 -20.07 1.47 -14.68
C LEU A 165 -20.30 2.70 -15.56
N ASN A 166 -20.19 3.88 -14.98
CA ASN A 166 -20.16 5.12 -15.74
C ASN A 166 -18.73 5.32 -16.27
N GLU A 167 -18.53 5.01 -17.56
CA GLU A 167 -17.19 4.95 -18.16
C GLU A 167 -16.41 6.26 -18.06
N GLN A 168 -17.06 7.42 -18.14
CA GLN A 168 -16.39 8.73 -18.04
C GLN A 168 -15.96 9.02 -16.62
N VAL A 169 -16.84 8.74 -15.63
CA VAL A 169 -16.50 8.93 -14.21
C VAL A 169 -15.38 7.98 -13.81
N VAL A 170 -15.48 6.70 -14.20
CA VAL A 170 -14.45 5.71 -13.91
C VAL A 170 -13.13 6.08 -14.59
N ALA A 171 -13.13 6.62 -15.83
CA ALA A 171 -11.93 7.13 -16.48
C ALA A 171 -11.26 8.24 -15.67
N GLY A 172 -12.02 9.26 -15.28
CA GLY A 172 -11.48 10.39 -14.52
C GLY A 172 -10.94 9.99 -13.15
N VAL A 173 -11.56 9.01 -12.48
CA VAL A 173 -11.08 8.50 -11.20
C VAL A 173 -9.86 7.60 -11.37
N VAL A 174 -9.94 6.56 -12.20
CA VAL A 174 -8.91 5.51 -12.29
C VAL A 174 -7.75 5.93 -13.21
N ASP A 175 -8.06 6.34 -14.43
CA ASP A 175 -7.05 6.55 -15.48
C ASP A 175 -6.41 7.94 -15.43
N GLU A 176 -6.99 8.87 -14.67
CA GLU A 176 -6.46 10.22 -14.47
C GLU A 176 -6.02 10.45 -13.03
N ARG A 177 -6.96 10.56 -12.08
CA ARG A 177 -6.65 10.95 -10.69
C ARG A 177 -5.74 9.97 -9.98
N ILE A 178 -6.16 8.70 -9.85
CA ILE A 178 -5.39 7.65 -9.19
C ILE A 178 -4.05 7.44 -9.92
N ARG A 179 -4.08 7.42 -11.26
CA ARG A 179 -2.87 7.26 -12.08
C ARG A 179 -1.83 8.35 -11.78
N LEU A 180 -2.23 9.62 -11.77
CA LEU A 180 -1.33 10.74 -11.52
C LEU A 180 -0.82 10.76 -10.07
N ALA A 181 -1.65 10.38 -9.10
CA ALA A 181 -1.23 10.23 -7.72
C ALA A 181 -0.16 9.15 -7.55
N TYR A 182 -0.30 7.99 -8.22
CA TYR A 182 0.75 6.96 -8.24
C TYR A 182 2.05 7.45 -8.87
N VAL A 183 1.99 8.12 -10.03
CA VAL A 183 3.19 8.70 -10.67
C VAL A 183 3.91 9.66 -9.73
N TYR A 184 3.13 10.51 -9.04
CA TYR A 184 3.65 11.45 -8.07
C TYR A 184 4.36 10.75 -6.88
N ILE A 185 3.68 9.80 -6.21
CA ILE A 185 4.23 9.06 -5.05
C ILE A 185 5.51 8.33 -5.46
N LEU A 186 5.47 7.59 -6.57
CA LEU A 186 6.62 6.84 -7.06
C LEU A 186 7.80 7.77 -7.38
N SER A 187 7.55 8.94 -7.97
CA SER A 187 8.59 9.94 -8.22
C SER A 187 9.22 10.45 -6.93
N ALA A 188 8.39 10.79 -5.94
CA ALA A 188 8.85 11.30 -4.65
C ALA A 188 9.67 10.27 -3.87
N VAL A 189 9.14 9.06 -3.73
CA VAL A 189 9.82 7.95 -3.04
C VAL A 189 11.13 7.58 -3.74
N THR A 190 11.14 7.55 -5.07
CA THR A 190 12.36 7.32 -5.86
C THR A 190 13.41 8.38 -5.56
N ARG A 191 13.01 9.67 -5.60
CA ARG A 191 13.90 10.80 -5.31
C ARG A 191 14.50 10.73 -3.90
N ILE A 192 13.71 10.36 -2.90
CA ILE A 192 14.18 10.14 -1.53
C ILE A 192 15.23 9.02 -1.48
N CYS A 193 14.96 7.89 -2.15
CA CYS A 193 15.90 6.77 -2.20
C CYS A 193 17.22 7.15 -2.88
N GLU A 194 17.16 7.82 -4.04
CA GLU A 194 18.35 8.32 -4.73
C GLU A 194 19.18 9.26 -3.86
N LYS A 195 18.54 10.11 -3.05
CA LYS A 195 19.24 11.07 -2.19
C LYS A 195 19.87 10.43 -0.96
N TRP A 196 19.20 9.46 -0.34
CA TRP A 196 19.70 8.82 0.88
C TRP A 196 20.57 7.59 0.65
N LEU A 197 20.29 6.82 -0.41
CA LEU A 197 20.96 5.56 -0.71
C LEU A 197 21.85 5.64 -1.96
N GLN A 198 21.86 6.77 -2.68
CA GLN A 198 22.60 6.96 -3.94
C GLN A 198 22.14 6.03 -5.08
N GLN A 199 21.00 5.37 -4.91
CA GLN A 199 20.38 4.49 -5.89
C GLN A 199 18.87 4.38 -5.59
N PRO A 200 18.03 4.12 -6.61
CA PRO A 200 16.64 3.74 -6.37
C PRO A 200 16.57 2.39 -5.64
N LEU A 201 15.54 2.21 -4.82
CA LEU A 201 15.21 0.90 -4.23
C LEU A 201 14.12 0.22 -5.07
N PRO A 202 14.07 -1.13 -5.11
CA PRO A 202 12.92 -1.82 -5.67
C PRO A 202 11.62 -1.39 -4.97
N ILE A 203 10.58 -1.07 -5.75
CA ILE A 203 9.25 -0.74 -5.24
C ILE A 203 8.26 -1.76 -5.77
N LEU A 204 7.51 -2.42 -4.90
CA LEU A 204 6.43 -3.32 -5.27
C LEU A 204 5.11 -2.57 -5.10
N VAL A 205 4.39 -2.39 -6.20
CA VAL A 205 3.01 -1.90 -6.22
C VAL A 205 2.09 -3.09 -6.54
N HIS A 206 0.86 -3.06 -6.07
CA HIS A 206 -0.11 -4.09 -6.40
C HIS A 206 -1.50 -3.50 -6.62
N GLY A 207 -2.28 -4.16 -7.46
CA GLY A 207 -3.72 -3.96 -7.46
C GLY A 207 -4.41 -5.00 -6.60
N TYR A 208 -5.73 -5.08 -6.71
CA TYR A 208 -6.54 -5.98 -5.89
C TYR A 208 -7.03 -7.17 -6.71
N ASP A 209 -7.43 -8.22 -6.00
CA ASP A 209 -8.19 -9.33 -6.60
C ASP A 209 -9.68 -8.98 -6.71
N TYR A 210 -10.49 -9.86 -7.29
CA TYR A 210 -11.90 -9.64 -7.58
C TYR A 210 -12.78 -9.76 -6.32
N PRO A 211 -13.26 -8.64 -5.74
CA PRO A 211 -14.06 -8.68 -4.52
C PRO A 211 -15.43 -9.33 -4.76
N VAL A 212 -16.10 -9.71 -3.67
CA VAL A 212 -17.44 -10.32 -3.72
C VAL A 212 -18.43 -9.44 -2.95
N PRO A 213 -19.17 -8.53 -3.63
CA PRO A 213 -20.10 -7.56 -3.04
C PRO A 213 -21.38 -8.17 -2.42
N ASP A 214 -21.19 -9.02 -1.43
CA ASP A 214 -22.26 -9.79 -0.77
C ASP A 214 -22.84 -9.09 0.46
N GLY A 215 -22.35 -7.88 0.80
CA GLY A 215 -22.88 -7.08 1.90
C GLY A 215 -22.31 -7.41 3.27
N ARG A 216 -21.35 -8.34 3.40
CA ARG A 216 -20.64 -8.52 4.66
C ARG A 216 -19.73 -7.32 4.92
N GLY A 217 -19.87 -6.71 6.10
CA GLY A 217 -18.92 -5.74 6.66
C GLY A 217 -17.93 -6.40 7.61
N PHE A 218 -17.17 -5.59 8.34
CA PHE A 218 -16.27 -6.08 9.39
C PHE A 218 -17.03 -6.90 10.44
N MET A 219 -16.49 -8.08 10.78
CA MET A 219 -17.15 -9.06 11.66
C MET A 219 -18.61 -9.37 11.27
N GLY A 220 -18.92 -9.36 9.97
CA GLY A 220 -20.26 -9.62 9.45
C GLY A 220 -21.22 -8.42 9.45
N GLY A 221 -20.75 -7.22 9.83
CA GLY A 221 -21.54 -5.98 9.74
C GLY A 221 -22.53 -5.75 10.90
N TRP A 222 -22.18 -6.16 12.13
CA TRP A 222 -23.07 -5.99 13.28
C TRP A 222 -23.07 -4.53 13.81
N GLY A 223 -24.20 -3.84 13.70
CA GLY A 223 -24.41 -2.54 14.35
C GLY A 223 -23.54 -1.41 13.77
N PHE A 224 -22.69 -0.83 14.62
CA PHE A 224 -21.81 0.32 14.30
C PHE A 224 -20.46 -0.09 13.69
N LEU A 225 -20.27 -1.38 13.41
CA LEU A 225 -19.02 -1.88 12.84
C LEU A 225 -18.86 -1.42 11.37
N PRO A 226 -17.63 -1.13 10.91
CA PRO A 226 -17.38 -0.65 9.56
C PRO A 226 -17.86 -1.59 8.45
N GLY A 227 -18.19 -1.00 7.30
CA GLY A 227 -18.68 -1.70 6.13
C GLY A 227 -20.18 -2.07 6.23
N PRO A 228 -20.75 -2.68 5.19
CA PRO A 228 -20.18 -2.93 3.87
C PRO A 228 -19.80 -1.64 3.12
N TRP A 229 -18.85 -1.72 2.21
CA TRP A 229 -18.27 -0.62 1.42
C TRP A 229 -18.67 -0.65 -0.07
N LEU A 230 -19.16 -1.77 -0.61
CA LEU A 230 -19.56 -1.97 -2.01
C LEU A 230 -21.08 -2.17 -2.13
N GLU A 231 -21.65 -3.04 -1.30
CA GLU A 231 -23.10 -3.32 -1.31
C GLU A 231 -23.97 -2.05 -1.26
N PRO A 232 -23.70 -1.05 -0.39
CA PRO A 232 -24.57 0.11 -0.30
C PRO A 232 -24.67 0.90 -1.60
N GLY A 233 -23.55 1.04 -2.33
CA GLY A 233 -23.55 1.72 -3.63
C GLY A 233 -24.27 0.92 -4.71
N PHE A 234 -24.14 -0.41 -4.72
CA PHE A 234 -24.93 -1.26 -5.62
C PHE A 234 -26.43 -1.17 -5.33
N ARG A 235 -26.81 -1.17 -4.05
CA ARG A 235 -28.20 -0.99 -3.62
C ARG A 235 -28.75 0.37 -4.04
N GLU A 236 -27.99 1.44 -3.83
CA GLU A 236 -28.37 2.79 -4.28
C GLU A 236 -28.62 2.85 -5.79
N LYS A 237 -27.80 2.15 -6.58
CA LYS A 237 -27.91 2.12 -8.05
C LYS A 237 -28.82 1.01 -8.58
N GLY A 238 -29.55 0.30 -7.73
CA GLY A 238 -30.55 -0.68 -8.16
C GLY A 238 -29.98 -2.03 -8.64
N PHE A 239 -28.71 -2.34 -8.37
CA PHE A 239 -28.12 -3.65 -8.68
C PHE A 239 -28.35 -4.63 -7.52
N THR A 240 -29.28 -5.56 -7.69
CA THR A 240 -29.69 -6.52 -6.62
C THR A 240 -29.07 -7.90 -6.75
N ARG A 241 -28.64 -8.31 -7.95
CA ARG A 241 -28.09 -9.65 -8.21
C ARG A 241 -26.58 -9.68 -7.96
N LEU A 242 -26.13 -10.56 -7.09
CA LEU A 242 -24.70 -10.71 -6.76
C LEU A 242 -23.82 -10.96 -7.99
N GLU A 243 -24.28 -11.75 -8.95
CA GLU A 243 -23.50 -12.02 -10.18
C GLU A 243 -23.32 -10.77 -11.05
N ASP A 244 -24.33 -9.89 -11.12
CA ASP A 244 -24.20 -8.61 -11.84
C ASP A 244 -23.21 -7.69 -11.12
N ARG A 245 -23.24 -7.66 -9.77
CA ARG A 245 -22.29 -6.91 -8.94
C ARG A 245 -20.85 -7.41 -9.11
N LYS A 246 -20.64 -8.73 -9.09
CA LYS A 246 -19.33 -9.37 -9.32
C LYS A 246 -18.80 -9.06 -10.73
N ALA A 247 -19.65 -9.10 -11.75
CA ALA A 247 -19.26 -8.75 -13.12
C ALA A 247 -18.81 -7.29 -13.23
N LEU A 248 -19.51 -6.36 -12.57
CA LEU A 248 -19.14 -4.94 -12.52
C LEU A 248 -17.80 -4.73 -11.79
N MET A 249 -17.63 -5.36 -10.63
CA MET A 249 -16.37 -5.29 -9.89
C MET A 249 -15.21 -5.89 -10.67
N LYS A 250 -15.41 -7.01 -11.37
CA LYS A 250 -14.37 -7.59 -12.22
C LYS A 250 -13.84 -6.56 -13.24
N ARG A 251 -14.74 -5.86 -13.93
CA ARG A 251 -14.34 -4.83 -14.92
C ARG A 251 -13.61 -3.66 -14.27
N LEU A 252 -14.10 -3.18 -13.13
CA LEU A 252 -13.47 -2.07 -12.41
C LEU A 252 -12.07 -2.43 -11.91
N ILE A 253 -11.91 -3.62 -11.32
CA ILE A 253 -10.63 -4.15 -10.85
C ILE A 253 -9.68 -4.44 -12.02
N ASP A 254 -10.16 -4.95 -13.14
CA ASP A 254 -9.32 -5.14 -14.33
C ASP A 254 -8.79 -3.81 -14.87
N ARG A 255 -9.62 -2.75 -14.90
CA ARG A 255 -9.19 -1.41 -15.29
C ARG A 255 -8.15 -0.84 -14.32
N PHE A 256 -8.41 -0.91 -13.02
CA PHE A 256 -7.49 -0.45 -11.99
C PHE A 256 -6.11 -1.14 -12.10
N ASN A 257 -6.11 -2.48 -12.17
CA ASN A 257 -4.88 -3.26 -12.30
C ASN A 257 -4.14 -2.95 -13.61
N THR A 258 -4.86 -2.75 -14.71
CA THR A 258 -4.26 -2.37 -16.01
C THR A 258 -3.59 -1.00 -15.92
N MET A 259 -4.26 -0.01 -15.32
CA MET A 259 -3.71 1.32 -15.11
C MET A 259 -2.44 1.25 -14.27
N LEU A 260 -2.47 0.54 -13.13
CA LEU A 260 -1.32 0.46 -12.24
C LEU A 260 -0.13 -0.27 -12.89
N ALA A 261 -0.40 -1.34 -13.65
CA ALA A 261 0.63 -2.01 -14.43
C ALA A 261 1.27 -1.09 -15.48
N GLN A 262 0.48 -0.21 -16.12
CA GLN A 262 1.00 0.78 -17.07
C GLN A 262 1.86 1.83 -16.37
N VAL A 263 1.48 2.31 -15.18
CA VAL A 263 2.31 3.22 -14.39
C VAL A 263 3.64 2.55 -14.01
N ALA A 264 3.61 1.32 -13.49
CA ALA A 264 4.83 0.59 -13.13
C ALA A 264 5.75 0.30 -14.34
N ALA A 265 5.20 0.33 -15.56
CA ALA A 265 5.95 0.13 -16.81
C ALA A 265 6.50 1.43 -17.43
N LEU A 266 6.30 2.59 -16.80
CA LEU A 266 6.90 3.84 -17.26
C LEU A 266 8.43 3.75 -17.22
N GLN A 267 9.09 4.34 -18.22
CA GLN A 267 10.55 4.31 -18.37
C GLN A 267 11.29 4.95 -17.18
N GLU A 268 10.63 5.87 -16.47
CA GLU A 268 11.13 6.55 -15.28
C GLU A 268 11.14 5.64 -14.05
N PHE A 269 10.49 4.48 -14.12
CA PHE A 269 10.25 3.56 -13.00
C PHE A 269 10.79 2.12 -13.25
N PRO A 270 12.03 1.93 -13.75
CA PRO A 270 12.56 0.60 -14.05
C PRO A 270 12.74 -0.30 -12.81
N HIS A 271 12.81 0.31 -11.61
CA HIS A 271 12.87 -0.34 -10.30
C HIS A 271 11.50 -0.68 -9.70
N VAL A 272 10.41 -0.25 -10.33
CA VAL A 272 9.04 -0.52 -9.87
C VAL A 272 8.54 -1.82 -10.48
N ARG A 273 7.91 -2.66 -9.66
CA ARG A 273 7.34 -3.95 -10.05
C ARG A 273 5.88 -3.99 -9.66
N TYR A 274 5.02 -4.18 -10.65
CA TYR A 274 3.61 -4.48 -10.40
C TYR A 274 3.44 -5.97 -10.06
N VAL A 275 2.78 -6.24 -8.93
CA VAL A 275 2.40 -7.57 -8.46
C VAL A 275 0.93 -7.79 -8.80
N ASP A 276 0.65 -8.67 -9.76
CA ASP A 276 -0.72 -9.04 -10.13
C ASP A 276 -1.31 -10.00 -9.09
N LEU A 277 -2.30 -9.52 -8.35
CA LEU A 277 -2.99 -10.33 -7.33
C LEU A 277 -4.23 -11.02 -7.85
N ARG A 278 -4.68 -10.73 -9.09
CA ARG A 278 -5.93 -11.29 -9.62
C ARG A 278 -5.86 -12.81 -9.73
N ASN A 279 -6.98 -13.47 -9.40
CA ASN A 279 -7.11 -14.93 -9.37
C ASN A 279 -6.25 -15.61 -8.29
N THR A 280 -5.85 -14.89 -7.24
CA THR A 280 -5.22 -15.45 -6.04
C THR A 280 -6.28 -15.91 -5.03
N LEU A 281 -7.40 -15.21 -4.96
CA LEU A 281 -8.54 -15.44 -4.09
C LEU A 281 -9.74 -15.90 -4.91
N SER A 282 -10.40 -16.97 -4.49
CA SER A 282 -11.61 -17.43 -5.19
C SER A 282 -12.75 -16.43 -4.99
N SER A 283 -13.40 -16.06 -6.09
CA SER A 283 -14.70 -15.36 -6.11
C SER A 283 -15.83 -16.29 -6.57
N GLY A 284 -15.55 -17.60 -6.64
CA GLY A 284 -16.47 -18.69 -7.00
C GLY A 284 -17.29 -19.19 -5.81
N ALA A 285 -17.85 -20.40 -5.87
CA ALA A 285 -18.77 -20.91 -4.85
C ALA A 285 -18.18 -20.97 -3.42
N ASP A 286 -16.86 -21.00 -3.29
CA ASP A 286 -16.13 -21.11 -2.02
C ASP A 286 -15.49 -19.80 -1.55
N TYR A 287 -15.89 -18.65 -2.12
CA TYR A 287 -15.27 -17.34 -1.86
C TYR A 287 -15.15 -16.97 -0.37
N LYS A 288 -16.08 -17.41 0.48
CA LYS A 288 -16.08 -17.14 1.93
C LYS A 288 -14.88 -17.74 2.67
N LYS A 289 -14.17 -18.70 2.07
CA LYS A 289 -12.92 -19.23 2.62
C LYS A 289 -11.72 -18.30 2.43
N PHE A 290 -11.86 -17.33 1.53
CA PHE A 290 -10.79 -16.44 1.11
C PHE A 290 -11.09 -14.99 1.45
N TRP A 291 -12.36 -14.60 1.48
CA TRP A 291 -12.86 -13.26 1.77
C TRP A 291 -13.61 -13.22 3.10
N ASP A 292 -13.07 -12.48 4.08
CA ASP A 292 -13.66 -12.34 5.42
C ASP A 292 -14.94 -11.50 5.37
N ASN A 293 -14.91 -10.47 4.54
CA ASN A 293 -16.03 -9.63 4.16
C ASN A 293 -16.03 -9.41 2.65
N GLU A 294 -16.77 -8.43 2.14
CA GLU A 294 -16.93 -8.29 0.70
C GLU A 294 -15.69 -7.81 -0.07
N LEU A 295 -14.67 -7.26 0.62
CA LEU A 295 -13.44 -6.77 -0.03
C LEU A 295 -12.12 -7.00 0.73
N HIS A 296 -12.16 -7.52 1.96
CA HIS A 296 -10.95 -7.88 2.70
C HIS A 296 -10.77 -9.40 2.76
N PRO A 297 -9.55 -9.92 2.54
CA PRO A 297 -9.24 -11.33 2.70
C PRO A 297 -9.41 -11.84 4.14
N THR A 298 -9.61 -13.14 4.27
CA THR A 298 -9.42 -13.90 5.52
C THR A 298 -7.92 -14.05 5.84
N PRO A 299 -7.50 -14.52 7.03
CA PRO A 299 -6.10 -14.87 7.28
C PRO A 299 -5.51 -15.79 6.20
N ARG A 300 -6.27 -16.80 5.78
CA ARG A 300 -5.88 -17.68 4.66
C ARG A 300 -5.71 -16.91 3.35
N GLY A 301 -6.61 -15.98 3.05
CA GLY A 301 -6.53 -15.17 1.84
C GLY A 301 -5.32 -14.22 1.86
N PHE A 302 -5.06 -13.56 3.00
CA PHE A 302 -3.88 -12.72 3.17
C PHE A 302 -2.58 -13.51 3.02
N GLY A 303 -2.50 -14.74 3.54
CA GLY A 303 -1.34 -15.62 3.32
C GLY A 303 -1.08 -15.87 1.82
N LEU A 304 -2.13 -16.20 1.05
CA LEU A 304 -1.99 -16.39 -0.41
C LEU A 304 -1.57 -15.11 -1.14
N VAL A 305 -2.01 -13.94 -0.67
CA VAL A 305 -1.56 -12.66 -1.21
C VAL A 305 -0.09 -12.41 -0.85
N ALA A 306 0.32 -12.67 0.40
CA ALA A 306 1.70 -12.54 0.85
C ALA A 306 2.65 -13.44 0.04
N ASP A 307 2.25 -14.66 -0.30
CA ASP A 307 3.00 -15.56 -1.18
C ASP A 307 3.33 -14.90 -2.55
N ARG A 308 2.41 -14.09 -3.11
CA ARG A 308 2.66 -13.34 -4.36
C ARG A 308 3.75 -12.28 -4.17
N PHE A 309 3.74 -11.58 -3.03
CA PHE A 309 4.80 -10.63 -2.69
C PHE A 309 6.14 -11.33 -2.49
N VAL A 310 6.18 -12.45 -1.78
CA VAL A 310 7.41 -13.24 -1.59
C VAL A 310 7.98 -13.69 -2.93
N ALA A 311 7.13 -14.19 -3.84
CA ALA A 311 7.54 -14.57 -5.19
C ALA A 311 8.12 -13.39 -6.02
N ALA A 312 7.71 -12.15 -5.74
CA ALA A 312 8.29 -10.96 -6.35
C ALA A 312 9.58 -10.52 -5.65
N LEU A 313 9.59 -10.47 -4.31
CA LEU A 313 10.72 -10.06 -3.48
C LEU A 313 11.94 -10.98 -3.64
N THR A 314 11.73 -12.27 -3.88
CA THR A 314 12.80 -13.25 -4.13
C THR A 314 13.49 -13.07 -5.48
N LYS A 315 12.84 -12.39 -6.43
CA LYS A 315 13.43 -12.06 -7.74
C LYS A 315 14.20 -10.75 -7.74
N LEU A 316 14.13 -9.99 -6.65
CA LEU A 316 14.96 -8.81 -6.44
C LEU A 316 16.37 -9.29 -6.08
N THR A 317 17.24 -9.34 -7.07
CA THR A 317 18.68 -9.62 -6.91
C THR A 317 19.42 -8.38 -6.45
#